data_AF-A0A837NYE5-F1
#
_entry.id   AF-A0A837NYE5-F1
#
_cell.length_a   1.000
_cell.length_b   1.000
_cell.length_c   1.000
_cell.angle_alpha   90.00
_cell.angle_beta   90.00
_cell.angle_gamma   90.00
#
_symmetry.space_group_name_H-M   'P 1'
#
loop_
_entity.id
_entity.type
_entity.pdbx_description
1 polymer ?
#
loop_
_entity_poly.entity_id
_entity_poly.type
_entity_poly.pdbx_seq_one_letter_code
_entity_poly.pdbx_strand_id
1 'polypeptide(L)'
;MSFWVKVIIVSVPLSANAAVASHCDRENWQVLLDRQLSFEGRYNQYTKEFNQVLSTYESQTLLSKHFNETQVIELWAKYEERFNVQLNSHMNTAYDVSEVLLKQAYVVSTELDGAQSLIHSWQAVAQHCAKAKLPRQTESAQLHVTSSQSLSKDLHTLSEKFRQLSSKYRKEATMIDEARHTNQPTNDDPN
;
A
#
# COMPACT_ATOMS: atom_id res chain seq x y z
N MET A 1 -73.61 -4.30 43.42
CA MET A 1 -72.45 -3.42 43.72
C MET A 1 -71.57 -3.41 42.48
N SER A 2 -71.46 -2.27 41.79
CA SER A 2 -70.70 -2.13 40.55
C SER A 2 -69.41 -1.38 40.86
N PHE A 3 -68.26 -2.04 40.70
CA PHE A 3 -66.95 -1.42 40.84
C PHE A 3 -66.51 -0.89 39.48
N TRP A 4 -66.55 0.44 39.32
CA TRP A 4 -65.96 1.12 38.17
C TRP A 4 -64.47 1.31 38.43
N VAL A 5 -63.63 0.47 37.82
CA VAL A 5 -62.18 0.71 37.76
C VAL A 5 -61.92 1.75 36.66
N LYS A 6 -61.52 2.96 37.04
CA LYS A 6 -60.98 3.95 36.11
C LYS A 6 -59.58 3.51 35.70
N VAL A 7 -59.45 2.89 34.54
CA VAL A 7 -58.15 2.64 33.91
C VAL A 7 -57.69 3.95 33.27
N ILE A 8 -56.67 4.57 33.85
CA ILE A 8 -55.98 5.70 33.23
C ILE A 8 -54.99 5.10 32.22
N ILE A 9 -55.34 5.14 30.94
CA ILE A 9 -54.40 4.82 29.86
C ILE A 9 -53.44 6.00 29.73
N VAL A 10 -52.25 5.86 30.33
CA VAL A 10 -51.14 6.78 30.05
C VAL A 10 -50.55 6.35 28.71
N SER A 11 -51.05 6.95 27.63
CA SER A 11 -50.42 6.89 26.32
C SER A 11 -49.12 7.69 26.37
N VAL A 12 -47.99 6.99 26.53
CA VAL A 12 -46.66 7.57 26.33
C VAL A 12 -46.54 7.88 24.85
N PRO A 13 -46.30 9.14 24.44
CA PRO A 13 -46.05 9.44 23.05
C PRO A 13 -44.73 8.77 22.65
N LEU A 14 -44.78 7.82 21.71
CA LEU A 14 -43.60 7.39 20.97
C LEU A 14 -43.14 8.57 20.10
N SER A 15 -42.47 9.55 20.71
CA SER A 15 -41.81 10.61 19.99
C SER A 15 -40.55 10.04 19.31
N ALA A 16 -40.68 9.77 18.01
CA ALA A 16 -39.76 10.24 16.97
C ALA A 16 -38.24 10.04 17.16
N ASN A 17 -37.77 8.91 17.69
CA ASN A 17 -36.34 8.58 17.68
C ASN A 17 -35.89 7.67 16.52
N ALA A 18 -36.82 7.17 15.70
CA ALA A 18 -36.47 6.28 14.59
C ALA A 18 -35.68 6.99 13.46
N ALA A 19 -35.89 8.30 13.27
CA ALA A 19 -35.25 9.06 12.19
C ALA A 19 -33.83 9.56 12.54
N VAL A 20 -33.43 9.54 13.82
CA VAL A 20 -32.11 10.06 14.28
C VAL A 20 -31.07 8.93 14.40
N ALA A 21 -31.44 7.68 14.13
CA ALA A 21 -30.57 6.52 14.15
C ALA A 21 -30.23 5.97 12.75
N SER A 22 -30.68 6.63 11.68
CA SER A 22 -30.58 6.10 10.30
C SER A 22 -29.16 5.95 9.77
N HIS A 23 -28.13 6.59 10.35
CA HIS A 23 -26.73 6.35 9.97
C HIS A 23 -25.95 5.47 10.96
N CYS A 24 -26.60 5.02 12.03
CA CYS A 24 -26.16 3.85 12.80
C CYS A 24 -26.91 2.60 12.33
N ASP A 25 -27.52 2.67 11.14
CA ASP A 25 -28.17 1.52 10.56
C ASP A 25 -27.13 0.45 10.20
N ARG A 26 -27.60 -0.79 10.23
CA ARG A 26 -26.77 -1.98 10.00
C ARG A 26 -26.25 -2.07 8.56
N GLU A 27 -26.98 -1.53 7.60
CA GLU A 27 -26.67 -1.61 6.17
C GLU A 27 -25.49 -0.69 5.81
N ASN A 28 -25.55 0.58 6.22
CA ASN A 28 -24.45 1.55 6.09
C ASN A 28 -23.19 1.05 6.80
N TRP A 29 -23.34 0.46 7.99
CA TRP A 29 -22.24 -0.16 8.70
C TRP A 29 -21.61 -1.32 7.92
N GLN A 30 -22.45 -2.25 7.44
CA GLN A 30 -21.98 -3.43 6.71
C GLN A 30 -21.26 -3.03 5.43
N VAL A 31 -21.78 -2.06 4.68
CA VAL A 31 -21.14 -1.56 3.45
C VAL A 31 -19.76 -0.97 3.75
N LEU A 32 -19.60 -0.19 4.82
CA LEU A 32 -18.29 0.35 5.20
C LEU A 32 -17.33 -0.74 5.67
N LEU A 33 -17.82 -1.73 6.41
CA LEU A 33 -17.03 -2.87 6.85
C LEU A 33 -16.55 -3.71 5.66
N ASP A 34 -17.42 -4.01 4.71
CA ASP A 34 -17.07 -4.77 3.50
C ASP A 34 -16.03 -4.04 2.67
N ARG A 35 -16.16 -2.70 2.55
CA ARG A 35 -15.15 -1.86 1.91
C ARG A 35 -13.83 -1.93 2.66
N GLN A 36 -13.83 -1.77 3.99
CA GLN A 36 -12.61 -1.85 4.79
C GLN A 36 -11.90 -3.20 4.61
N LEU A 37 -12.63 -4.31 4.74
CA LEU A 37 -12.09 -5.67 4.55
C LEU A 37 -11.54 -5.87 3.14
N SER A 38 -12.16 -5.29 2.12
CA SER A 38 -11.66 -5.32 0.74
C SER A 38 -10.31 -4.60 0.60
N PHE A 39 -10.15 -3.41 1.22
CA PHE A 39 -8.88 -2.68 1.22
C PHE A 39 -7.79 -3.43 2.00
N GLU A 40 -8.11 -3.98 3.17
CA GLU A 40 -7.19 -4.82 3.95
C GLU A 40 -6.77 -6.07 3.17
N GLY A 41 -7.72 -6.69 2.44
CA GLY A 41 -7.44 -7.82 1.56
C GLY A 41 -6.45 -7.48 0.44
N ARG A 42 -6.63 -6.33 -0.22
CA ARG A 42 -5.67 -5.85 -1.25
C ARG A 42 -4.31 -5.51 -0.65
N TYR A 43 -4.27 -4.83 0.50
CA TYR A 43 -3.02 -4.58 1.22
C TYR A 43 -2.25 -5.88 1.53
N ASN A 44 -2.95 -6.90 2.03
CA ASN A 44 -2.36 -8.20 2.32
C ASN A 44 -1.82 -8.88 1.04
N GLN A 45 -2.52 -8.74 -0.08
CA GLN A 45 -2.06 -9.26 -1.37
C GLN A 45 -0.79 -8.55 -1.84
N TYR A 46 -0.76 -7.21 -1.83
CA TYR A 46 0.44 -6.45 -2.19
C TYR A 46 1.62 -6.75 -1.26
N THR A 47 1.36 -7.00 0.02
CA THR A 47 2.40 -7.40 0.98
C THR A 47 3.00 -8.77 0.65
N LYS A 48 2.17 -9.74 0.24
CA LYS A 48 2.66 -11.05 -0.23
C LYS A 48 3.52 -10.92 -1.47
N GLU A 49 3.07 -10.13 -2.44
CA GLU A 49 3.83 -9.84 -3.67
C GLU A 49 5.17 -9.18 -3.34
N PHE A 50 5.17 -8.16 -2.48
CA PHE A 50 6.40 -7.52 -2.03
C PHE A 50 7.37 -8.51 -1.39
N ASN A 51 6.88 -9.36 -0.47
CA ASN A 51 7.73 -10.32 0.23
C ASN A 51 8.35 -11.36 -0.74
N GLN A 52 7.60 -11.77 -1.77
CA GLN A 52 8.12 -12.66 -2.80
C GLN A 52 9.24 -11.99 -3.61
N VAL A 53 9.05 -10.74 -4.04
CA VAL A 53 10.08 -10.03 -4.80
C VAL A 53 11.28 -9.69 -3.92
N LEU A 54 11.08 -9.35 -2.65
CA LEU A 54 12.16 -9.14 -1.68
C LEU A 54 13.00 -10.40 -1.49
N SER A 55 12.35 -11.57 -1.28
CA SER A 55 13.06 -12.84 -1.17
C SER A 55 13.86 -13.17 -2.42
N THR A 56 13.29 -12.88 -3.60
CA THR A 56 14.00 -13.02 -4.87
C THR A 56 15.22 -12.10 -4.91
N TYR A 57 15.06 -10.82 -4.60
CA TYR A 57 16.16 -9.86 -4.52
C TYR A 57 17.24 -10.36 -3.56
N GLU A 58 16.90 -10.80 -2.36
CA GLU A 58 17.86 -11.27 -1.34
C GLU A 58 18.71 -12.43 -1.86
N SER A 59 18.09 -13.38 -2.58
CA SER A 59 18.75 -14.55 -3.16
C SER A 59 19.60 -14.26 -4.40
N GLN A 60 19.33 -13.17 -5.12
CA GLN A 60 20.05 -12.84 -6.34
C GLN A 60 21.47 -12.34 -6.07
N THR A 61 22.42 -12.84 -6.87
CA THR A 61 23.80 -12.33 -6.91
C THR A 61 23.84 -11.09 -7.81
N LEU A 62 23.64 -9.92 -7.21
CA LEU A 62 23.77 -8.63 -7.88
C LEU A 62 25.19 -8.09 -7.66
N LEU A 63 25.80 -7.51 -8.69
CA LEU A 63 27.14 -6.93 -8.59
C LEU A 63 27.19 -5.79 -7.57
N SER A 64 26.18 -4.93 -7.56
CA SER A 64 26.03 -3.80 -6.63
C SER A 64 25.92 -4.18 -5.15
N LYS A 65 25.72 -5.47 -4.83
CA LYS A 65 25.79 -5.98 -3.45
C LYS A 65 27.21 -6.29 -2.98
N HIS A 66 28.12 -6.56 -3.90
CA HIS A 66 29.45 -7.12 -3.60
C HIS A 66 30.60 -6.25 -4.11
N PHE A 67 30.31 -5.38 -5.08
CA PHE A 67 31.31 -4.57 -5.77
C PHE A 67 30.90 -3.09 -5.75
N ASN A 68 31.91 -2.23 -5.74
CA ASN A 68 31.73 -0.83 -6.11
C ASN A 68 31.82 -0.64 -7.63
N GLU A 69 31.48 0.55 -8.09
CA GLU A 69 31.45 0.89 -9.51
C GLU A 69 32.80 0.67 -10.21
N THR A 70 33.91 1.13 -9.61
CA THR A 70 35.27 0.93 -10.14
C THR A 70 35.60 -0.55 -10.32
N GLN A 71 35.24 -1.40 -9.36
CA GLN A 71 35.46 -2.84 -9.45
C GLN A 71 34.62 -3.48 -10.56
N VAL A 72 33.41 -2.98 -10.83
CA VAL A 72 32.59 -3.46 -11.94
C VAL A 72 33.15 -3.00 -13.30
N ILE A 73 33.70 -1.78 -13.38
CA ILE A 73 34.42 -1.28 -14.57
C ILE A 73 35.62 -2.17 -14.88
N GLU A 74 36.45 -2.48 -13.87
CA GLU A 74 37.62 -3.36 -14.01
C GLU A 74 37.22 -4.79 -14.40
N LEU A 75 36.14 -5.30 -13.81
CA LEU A 75 35.57 -6.60 -14.15
C LEU A 75 35.14 -6.64 -15.61
N TRP A 76 34.40 -5.62 -16.08
CA TRP A 76 33.96 -5.50 -17.47
C TRP A 76 35.14 -5.47 -18.46
N ALA A 77 36.20 -4.73 -18.14
CA ALA A 77 37.39 -4.62 -18.98
C ALA A 77 38.19 -5.93 -19.10
N LYS A 78 38.15 -6.77 -18.06
CA LYS A 78 39.01 -7.95 -17.93
C LYS A 78 38.45 -9.21 -18.62
N TYR A 79 37.13 -9.35 -18.72
CA TYR A 79 36.50 -10.59 -19.19
C TYR A 79 36.17 -10.56 -20.69
N GLU A 80 36.08 -11.75 -21.28
CA GLU A 80 35.78 -11.95 -22.71
C GLU A 80 34.39 -11.42 -23.10
N GLU A 81 34.22 -11.07 -24.37
CA GLU A 81 32.98 -10.48 -24.92
C GLU A 81 31.70 -11.27 -24.59
N ARG A 82 31.79 -12.61 -24.49
CA ARG A 82 30.67 -13.47 -24.09
C ARG A 82 30.15 -13.18 -22.67
N PHE A 83 31.04 -12.80 -21.75
CA PHE A 83 30.66 -12.40 -20.40
C PHE A 83 29.93 -11.04 -20.42
N ASN A 84 30.38 -10.12 -21.28
CA ASN A 84 29.74 -8.81 -21.45
C ASN A 84 28.32 -8.91 -22.04
N VAL A 85 28.05 -9.91 -22.89
CA VAL A 85 26.68 -10.22 -23.34
C VAL A 85 25.77 -10.64 -22.18
N GLN A 86 26.29 -11.48 -21.26
CA GLN A 86 25.54 -11.89 -20.07
C GLN A 86 25.28 -10.71 -19.13
N LEU A 87 26.28 -9.86 -18.91
CA LEU A 87 26.12 -8.65 -18.11
C LEU A 87 25.13 -7.65 -18.72
N ASN A 88 25.12 -7.49 -20.04
CA ASN A 88 24.11 -6.67 -20.72
C ASN A 88 22.69 -7.22 -20.51
N SER A 89 22.50 -8.54 -20.63
CA SER A 89 21.19 -9.16 -20.35
C SER A 89 20.76 -8.94 -18.89
N HIS A 90 21.71 -9.06 -17.97
CA HIS A 90 21.47 -8.84 -16.54
C HIS A 90 21.12 -7.38 -16.23
N MET A 91 21.84 -6.42 -16.84
CA MET A 91 21.54 -4.99 -16.78
C MET A 91 20.12 -4.68 -17.25
N ASN A 92 19.73 -5.17 -18.43
CA ASN A 92 18.37 -4.97 -18.96
C ASN A 92 17.30 -5.55 -18.02
N THR A 93 17.54 -6.77 -17.51
CA THR A 93 16.64 -7.40 -16.54
C THR A 93 16.50 -6.55 -15.26
N ALA A 94 17.61 -6.00 -14.76
CA ALA A 94 17.59 -5.13 -13.59
C ALA A 94 16.82 -3.82 -13.85
N TYR A 95 16.91 -3.23 -15.05
CA TYR A 95 16.07 -2.10 -15.44
C TYR A 95 14.59 -2.48 -15.48
N ASP A 96 14.23 -3.58 -16.15
CA ASP A 96 12.83 -4.03 -16.25
C ASP A 96 12.21 -4.27 -14.87
N VAL A 97 12.94 -4.96 -13.98
CA VAL A 97 12.49 -5.20 -12.60
C VAL A 97 12.34 -3.89 -11.83
N SER A 98 13.26 -2.95 -11.99
CA SER A 98 13.17 -1.62 -11.38
C SER A 98 11.89 -0.89 -11.78
N GLU A 99 11.54 -0.91 -13.07
CA GLU A 99 10.32 -0.26 -13.59
C GLU A 99 9.05 -0.94 -13.10
N VAL A 100 9.00 -2.27 -13.09
CA VAL A 100 7.87 -3.04 -12.55
C VAL A 100 7.64 -2.71 -11.07
N LEU A 101 8.70 -2.66 -10.27
CA LEU A 101 8.62 -2.31 -8.85
C LEU A 101 8.15 -0.87 -8.64
N LEU A 102 8.59 0.08 -9.47
CA LEU A 102 8.15 1.47 -9.39
C LEU A 102 6.67 1.61 -9.75
N LYS A 103 6.20 0.87 -10.76
CA LYS A 103 4.77 0.79 -11.11
C LYS A 103 3.95 0.21 -9.95
N GLN A 104 4.45 -0.83 -9.30
CA GLN A 104 3.77 -1.42 -8.14
C GLN A 104 3.71 -0.45 -6.95
N ALA A 105 4.79 0.31 -6.70
CA ALA A 105 4.78 1.38 -5.71
C ALA A 105 3.68 2.41 -5.98
N TYR A 106 3.50 2.79 -7.25
CA TYR A 106 2.44 3.70 -7.67
C TYR A 106 1.05 3.10 -7.42
N VAL A 107 0.80 1.87 -7.87
CA VAL A 107 -0.48 1.17 -7.64
C VAL A 107 -0.82 1.15 -6.14
N VAL A 108 0.11 0.75 -5.29
CA VAL A 108 -0.09 0.74 -3.83
C VAL A 108 -0.37 2.15 -3.29
N SER A 109 0.30 3.19 -3.81
CA SER A 109 0.05 4.57 -3.37
C SER A 109 -1.33 5.09 -3.74
N THR A 110 -1.92 4.62 -4.85
CA THR A 110 -3.29 5.05 -5.23
C THR A 110 -4.37 4.53 -4.26
N GLU A 111 -4.07 3.51 -3.47
CA GLU A 111 -4.99 3.00 -2.45
C GLU A 111 -5.07 3.92 -1.22
N LEU A 112 -4.13 4.86 -1.06
CA LEU A 112 -4.11 5.81 0.07
C LEU A 112 -5.35 6.69 0.11
N ASP A 113 -5.81 7.17 -1.06
CA ASP A 113 -7.03 7.98 -1.16
C ASP A 113 -8.25 7.20 -0.70
N GLY A 114 -8.30 5.90 -1.02
CA GLY A 114 -9.35 5.00 -0.57
C GLY A 114 -9.32 4.74 0.93
N ALA A 115 -8.13 4.52 1.50
CA ALA A 115 -7.95 4.40 2.95
C ALA A 115 -8.34 5.69 3.69
N GLN A 116 -8.01 6.85 3.11
CA GLN A 116 -8.41 8.15 3.65
C GLN A 116 -9.93 8.36 3.61
N SER A 117 -10.57 7.91 2.53
CA SER A 117 -12.04 7.90 2.42
C SER A 117 -12.70 7.01 3.49
N LEU A 118 -12.11 5.85 3.81
CA LEU A 118 -12.58 4.98 4.90
C LEU A 118 -12.48 5.68 6.27
N ILE A 119 -11.36 6.35 6.56
CA ILE A 119 -11.18 7.12 7.79
C ILE A 119 -12.31 8.14 7.96
N HIS A 120 -12.58 8.92 6.92
CA HIS A 120 -13.63 9.95 6.96
C HIS A 120 -15.03 9.34 7.10
N SER A 121 -15.31 8.23 6.42
CA SER A 121 -16.60 7.55 6.49
C SER A 121 -16.86 6.99 7.89
N TRP A 122 -15.88 6.33 8.51
CA TRP A 122 -16.00 5.83 9.87
C TRP A 122 -16.09 6.95 10.92
N GLN A 123 -15.38 8.07 10.70
CA GLN A 123 -15.52 9.27 11.54
C GLN A 123 -16.94 9.83 11.49
N ALA A 124 -17.55 9.89 10.31
CA ALA A 124 -18.92 10.37 10.16
C ALA A 124 -19.92 9.47 10.91
N VAL A 125 -19.76 8.14 10.82
CA VAL A 125 -20.58 7.18 11.59
C VAL A 125 -20.38 7.36 13.10
N ALA A 126 -19.13 7.46 13.58
CA ALA A 126 -18.83 7.64 14.99
C ALA A 126 -19.49 8.91 15.55
N GLN A 127 -19.39 10.03 14.81
CA GLN A 127 -20.02 11.31 15.17
C GLN A 127 -21.55 11.22 15.18
N HIS A 128 -22.14 10.53 14.21
CA HIS A 128 -23.59 10.36 14.15
C HIS A 128 -24.10 9.52 15.32
N CYS A 129 -23.46 8.40 15.63
CA CYS A 129 -23.84 7.56 16.77
C CYS A 129 -23.61 8.27 18.11
N ALA A 130 -22.61 9.16 18.19
CA ALA A 130 -22.39 9.97 19.38
C ALA A 130 -23.57 10.96 19.59
N LYS A 131 -24.01 11.64 18.54
CA LYS A 131 -25.19 12.53 18.57
C LYS A 131 -26.48 11.78 18.93
N ALA A 132 -26.62 10.53 18.48
CA ALA A 132 -27.71 9.64 18.82
C ALA A 132 -27.62 9.04 20.24
N LYS A 133 -26.59 9.38 21.03
CA LYS A 133 -26.33 8.84 22.38
C LYS A 133 -26.19 7.31 22.41
N LEU A 134 -25.51 6.76 21.39
CA LEU A 134 -25.23 5.33 21.23
C LEU A 134 -23.73 5.04 21.47
N PRO A 135 -23.26 5.02 22.74
CA PRO A 135 -21.84 5.03 23.07
C PRO A 135 -21.08 3.78 22.58
N ARG A 136 -21.70 2.60 22.60
CA ARG A 136 -21.07 1.36 22.12
C ARG A 136 -20.78 1.41 20.61
N GLN A 137 -21.73 1.94 19.85
CA GLN A 137 -21.62 2.10 18.41
C GLN A 137 -20.58 3.17 18.05
N THR A 138 -20.54 4.27 18.81
CA THR A 138 -19.49 5.28 18.69
C THR A 138 -18.11 4.69 18.94
N GLU A 139 -17.93 3.95 20.03
CA GLU A 139 -16.66 3.30 20.38
C GLU A 139 -16.24 2.31 19.27
N SER A 140 -17.16 1.44 18.84
CA SER A 140 -16.89 0.50 17.75
C SER A 140 -16.50 1.21 16.45
N ALA A 141 -17.17 2.31 16.09
CA ALA A 141 -16.86 3.05 14.87
C ALA A 141 -15.48 3.72 14.98
N GLN A 142 -15.13 4.20 16.18
CA GLN A 142 -13.83 4.80 16.45
C GLN A 142 -12.69 3.78 16.32
N LEU A 143 -12.90 2.51 16.68
CA LEU A 143 -11.94 1.44 16.42
C LEU A 143 -11.69 1.26 14.92
N HIS A 144 -12.73 1.32 14.10
CA HIS A 144 -12.59 1.26 12.63
C HIS A 144 -11.88 2.49 12.04
N VAL A 145 -12.07 3.68 12.62
CA VAL A 145 -11.27 4.88 12.27
C VAL A 145 -9.78 4.60 12.51
N THR A 146 -9.42 4.12 13.70
CA THR A 146 -8.03 3.83 14.06
C THR A 146 -7.43 2.73 13.18
N SER A 147 -8.20 1.69 12.88
CA SER A 147 -7.78 0.62 11.97
C SER A 147 -7.53 1.15 10.54
N SER A 148 -8.42 1.98 10.02
CA SER A 148 -8.25 2.62 8.70
C SER A 148 -7.05 3.57 8.66
N GLN A 149 -6.76 4.27 9.76
CA GLN A 149 -5.55 5.08 9.91
C GLN A 149 -4.27 4.23 9.89
N SER A 150 -4.28 3.06 10.53
CA SER A 150 -3.16 2.11 10.45
C SER A 150 -2.96 1.65 9.02
N LEU A 151 -4.04 1.22 8.35
CA LEU A 151 -4.00 0.75 6.97
C LEU A 151 -3.40 1.79 6.01
N SER A 152 -3.78 3.07 6.17
CA SER A 152 -3.21 4.17 5.38
C SER A 152 -1.68 4.29 5.58
N LYS A 153 -1.20 4.23 6.83
CA LYS A 153 0.24 4.24 7.12
C LYS A 153 0.95 3.01 6.54
N ASP A 154 0.34 1.85 6.68
CA ASP A 154 0.91 0.58 6.21
C ASP A 154 1.02 0.56 4.67
N LEU A 155 0.01 1.06 3.95
CA LEU A 155 0.04 1.26 2.49
C LEU A 155 1.15 2.24 2.07
N HIS A 156 1.30 3.36 2.79
CA HIS A 156 2.36 4.32 2.51
C HIS A 156 3.74 3.66 2.69
N THR A 157 3.95 2.96 3.80
CA THR A 157 5.20 2.25 4.07
C THR A 157 5.47 1.17 3.01
N LEU A 158 4.45 0.44 2.58
CA LEU A 158 4.60 -0.58 1.54
C LEU A 158 4.99 0.04 0.18
N SER A 159 4.36 1.15 -0.21
CA SER A 159 4.72 1.91 -1.41
C SER A 159 6.19 2.34 -1.38
N GLU A 160 6.66 2.88 -0.25
CA GLU A 160 8.07 3.26 -0.09
C GLU A 160 9.02 2.07 -0.15
N LYS A 161 8.66 0.93 0.43
CA LYS A 161 9.45 -0.30 0.33
C LYS A 161 9.62 -0.76 -1.12
N PHE A 162 8.57 -0.69 -1.94
CA PHE A 162 8.67 -0.96 -3.37
C PHE A 162 9.61 0.03 -4.08
N ARG A 163 9.52 1.33 -3.80
CA ARG A 163 10.43 2.35 -4.37
C ARG A 163 11.88 2.10 -4.00
N GLN A 164 12.15 1.74 -2.74
CA GLN A 164 13.49 1.43 -2.27
C GLN A 164 14.07 0.20 -2.98
N LEU A 165 13.26 -0.85 -3.18
CA LEU A 165 13.71 -2.04 -3.91
C LEU A 165 13.95 -1.73 -5.40
N SER A 166 13.07 -0.94 -6.02
CA SER A 166 13.24 -0.43 -7.39
C SER A 166 14.56 0.32 -7.55
N SER A 167 14.91 1.20 -6.61
CA SER A 167 16.16 1.95 -6.61
C SER A 167 17.40 1.05 -6.52
N LYS A 168 17.34 -0.04 -5.74
CA LYS A 168 18.44 -1.02 -5.67
C LYS A 168 18.68 -1.71 -7.02
N TYR A 169 17.62 -2.11 -7.72
CA TYR A 169 17.73 -2.68 -9.06
C TYR A 169 18.18 -1.64 -10.10
N ARG A 170 17.73 -0.39 -9.99
CA ARG A 170 18.21 0.71 -10.84
C ARG A 170 19.71 0.90 -10.67
N LYS A 171 20.20 0.92 -9.43
CA LYS A 171 21.63 1.03 -9.12
C LYS A 171 22.44 -0.11 -9.74
N GLU A 172 21.95 -1.35 -9.67
CA GLU A 172 22.58 -2.50 -10.33
C GLU A 172 22.76 -2.24 -11.82
N ALA A 173 21.68 -1.87 -12.51
CA ALA A 173 21.70 -1.64 -13.94
C ALA A 173 22.61 -0.47 -14.32
N THR A 174 22.51 0.67 -13.62
CA THR A 174 23.34 1.85 -13.88
C THR A 174 24.83 1.57 -13.68
N MET A 175 25.21 0.82 -12.64
CA MET A 175 26.61 0.44 -12.40
C MET A 175 27.20 -0.40 -13.55
N ILE A 176 26.40 -1.29 -14.14
CA ILE A 176 26.82 -2.11 -15.29
C ILE A 176 26.88 -1.27 -16.57
N ASP A 177 25.92 -0.37 -16.74
CA ASP A 177 25.84 0.54 -17.88
C ASP A 177 27.05 1.49 -17.92
N GLU A 178 27.44 2.05 -16.77
CA GLU A 178 28.65 2.88 -16.62
C GLU A 178 29.92 2.11 -16.97
N ALA A 179 30.03 0.85 -16.52
CA ALA A 179 31.13 -0.04 -16.86
C ALA A 179 31.23 -0.32 -18.36
N ARG A 180 30.09 -0.46 -19.05
CA ARG A 180 30.05 -0.63 -20.50
C ARG A 180 30.55 0.61 -21.24
N HIS A 181 30.06 1.80 -20.87
CA HIS A 181 30.40 3.04 -21.57
C HIS A 181 31.86 3.45 -21.35
N THR A 182 32.41 3.24 -20.15
CA THR A 182 33.81 3.56 -19.83
C THR A 182 34.80 2.71 -20.64
N ASN A 183 34.40 1.50 -21.04
CA ASN A 183 35.24 0.58 -21.80
C ASN A 183 34.94 0.57 -23.31
N GLN A 184 34.04 1.44 -23.81
CA GLN A 184 33.91 1.66 -25.25
C GLN A 184 35.12 2.47 -25.74
N PRO A 185 35.77 2.06 -26.85
CA PRO A 185 36.82 2.88 -27.44
C PRO A 185 36.25 4.25 -27.81
N THR A 186 36.78 5.32 -27.22
CA THR A 186 36.59 6.67 -27.74
C THR A 186 37.17 6.70 -29.15
N ASN A 187 36.29 6.72 -30.15
CA ASN A 187 36.67 7.17 -31.49
C ASN A 187 36.93 8.68 -31.41
N ASP A 188 38.05 9.07 -30.82
CA ASP A 188 38.63 10.38 -31.04
C ASP A 188 39.29 10.33 -32.43
N ASP A 189 38.49 10.57 -33.47
CA ASP A 189 39.00 10.94 -34.79
C ASP A 189 39.58 12.36 -34.68
N PRO A 190 40.90 12.55 -34.92
CA PRO A 190 41.44 13.88 -35.12
C PRO A 190 41.18 14.27 -36.57
N ASN A 191 40.34 15.29 -36.78
CA ASN A 191 40.29 16.05 -38.03
C ASN A 191 40.53 17.52 -37.75
#